data_AF-A0A8X6PI80-F1
#
_entry.id   AF-A0A8X6PI80-F1
#
_cell.length_a   1.000
_cell.length_b   1.000
_cell.length_c   1.000
_cell.angle_alpha   90.00
_cell.angle_beta   90.00
_cell.angle_gamma   90.00
#
_symmetry.space_group_name_H-M   'P 1'
#
loop_
_entity.id
_entity.type
_entity.pdbx_description
1 polymer ?
#
loop_
_entity_poly.entity_id
_entity_poly.type
_entity_poly.pdbx_seq_one_letter_code
_entity_poly.pdbx_strand_id
1 'polypeptide(L)'
;MVFLLSLERIALVKVAVSIYNNPEMRDLVRNCNRHHCLGLCCFDKRELFIRQKASNCAIPKSLLENVLRLIQPIHHEFQRFRKIHYDDFDIDFGQLKNICWNSIGSIDYEETAKILVRSEEFSCLSDFLSLAITG
;
A
#
# COMPACT_ATOMS: atom_id res chain seq x y z
N MET A 1 10.73 -5.17 -21.68
CA MET A 1 10.04 -6.45 -22.01
C MET A 1 8.69 -6.44 -21.30
N VAL A 2 7.58 -6.38 -22.03
CA VAL A 2 6.23 -6.34 -21.43
C VAL A 2 5.78 -7.78 -21.23
N PHE A 3 5.89 -8.30 -20.00
CA PHE A 3 5.22 -9.54 -19.64
C PHE A 3 3.71 -9.27 -19.60
N LEU A 4 2.98 -9.73 -20.62
CA LEU A 4 1.53 -9.76 -20.58
C LEU A 4 1.11 -10.73 -19.47
N LEU A 5 0.70 -10.17 -18.34
CA LEU A 5 0.10 -10.96 -17.27
C LEU A 5 -1.23 -11.56 -17.74
N SER A 6 -1.54 -12.76 -17.29
CA SER A 6 -2.88 -13.32 -17.48
C SER A 6 -3.92 -12.45 -16.79
N LEU A 7 -5.15 -12.44 -17.33
CA LEU A 7 -6.28 -11.72 -16.74
C LEU A 7 -6.50 -12.16 -15.28
N GLU A 8 -6.34 -13.47 -15.01
CA GLU A 8 -6.39 -14.04 -13.66
C GLU A 8 -5.35 -13.41 -12.74
N ARG A 9 -4.09 -13.30 -13.18
CA ARG A 9 -3.03 -12.70 -12.36
C ARG A 9 -3.31 -11.23 -12.06
N ILE A 10 -3.79 -10.46 -13.04
CA ILE A 10 -4.17 -9.06 -12.85
C ILE A 10 -5.32 -8.95 -11.85
N ALA A 11 -6.33 -9.81 -11.96
CA ALA A 11 -7.46 -9.83 -11.02
C ALA A 11 -7.00 -10.16 -9.59
N LEU A 12 -6.16 -11.18 -9.42
CA LEU A 12 -5.61 -11.56 -8.12
C LEU A 12 -4.81 -10.42 -7.48
N VAL A 13 -3.97 -9.73 -8.27
CA VAL A 13 -3.22 -8.56 -7.80
C VAL A 13 -4.17 -7.45 -7.36
N LYS A 14 -5.18 -7.11 -8.17
CA LYS A 14 -6.17 -6.07 -7.80
C LYS A 14 -6.87 -6.40 -6.49
N VAL A 15 -7.25 -7.65 -6.29
CA VAL A 15 -7.88 -8.09 -5.05
C VAL A 15 -6.93 -8.01 -3.86
N ALA A 16 -5.68 -8.48 -4.02
CA ALA A 16 -4.67 -8.39 -2.99
C ALA A 16 -4.39 -6.93 -2.57
N VAL A 17 -4.23 -6.02 -3.55
CA VAL A 17 -4.08 -4.58 -3.31
C VAL A 17 -5.29 -4.00 -2.59
N SER A 18 -6.51 -4.36 -3.01
CA SER A 18 -7.74 -3.89 -2.37
C SER A 18 -7.85 -4.33 -0.91
N ILE A 19 -7.46 -5.57 -0.60
CA ILE A 19 -7.43 -6.08 0.78
C ILE A 19 -6.35 -5.35 1.59
N TYR A 20 -5.17 -5.12 1.00
CA TYR A 20 -4.06 -4.43 1.66
C TYR A 20 -4.39 -2.96 1.98
N ASN A 21 -5.05 -2.26 1.06
CA ASN A 21 -5.46 -0.86 1.23
C ASN A 21 -6.66 -0.67 2.18
N ASN A 22 -7.27 -1.77 2.64
CA ASN A 22 -8.37 -1.71 3.60
C ASN A 22 -7.92 -0.99 4.89
N PRO A 23 -8.68 -0.02 5.41
CA PRO A 23 -8.31 0.71 6.63
C PRO A 23 -8.05 -0.20 7.83
N GLU A 24 -8.87 -1.23 8.04
CA GLU A 24 -8.71 -2.19 9.15
C GLU A 24 -7.41 -3.00 9.00
N MET A 25 -7.04 -3.37 7.76
CA MET A 25 -5.76 -4.03 7.48
C MET A 25 -4.58 -3.13 7.82
N ARG A 26 -4.67 -1.86 7.44
CA ARG A 26 -3.63 -0.86 7.74
C ARG A 26 -3.50 -0.62 9.23
N ASP A 27 -4.60 -0.53 9.96
CA ASP A 27 -4.60 -0.42 11.42
C ASP A 27 -3.94 -1.63 12.09
N LEU A 28 -4.25 -2.83 11.60
CA LEU A 28 -3.62 -4.07 12.07
C LEU A 28 -2.10 -4.05 11.83
N VAL A 29 -1.64 -3.63 10.66
CA VAL A 29 -0.21 -3.47 10.35
C VAL A 29 0.44 -2.39 11.21
N ARG A 30 -0.22 -1.25 11.44
CA ARG A 30 0.29 -0.14 12.25
C ARG A 30 0.46 -0.55 13.70
N ASN A 31 -0.54 -1.21 14.28
CA ASN A 31 -0.49 -1.69 15.66
C ASN A 31 0.61 -2.73 15.85
N CYS A 32 0.80 -3.61 14.86
CA CYS A 32 1.90 -4.56 14.83
C CYS A 32 3.29 -3.90 14.87
N ASN A 33 3.50 -2.84 14.07
CA ASN A 33 4.78 -2.13 14.05
C ASN A 33 5.05 -1.38 15.37
N ARG A 34 4.01 -0.83 16.02
CA ARG A 34 4.16 -0.08 17.29
C ARG A 34 4.55 -0.96 18.49
N HIS A 35 4.15 -2.24 18.48
CA HIS A 35 4.35 -3.12 19.65
C HIS A 35 5.61 -3.98 19.54
N HIS A 36 6.51 -3.74 18.57
CA HIS A 36 7.69 -4.56 18.29
C HIS A 36 7.40 -6.08 18.29
N CYS A 37 6.19 -6.48 17.91
CA CYS A 37 5.85 -7.89 17.86
C CYS A 37 6.73 -8.54 16.78
N LEU A 38 7.58 -9.49 17.17
CA LEU A 38 8.29 -10.39 16.26
C LEU A 38 7.25 -10.88 15.24
N GLY A 39 7.51 -10.68 13.95
CA GLY A 39 6.51 -10.63 12.88
C GLY A 39 5.54 -11.82 12.77
N LEU A 40 5.78 -12.90 13.51
CA LEU A 40 4.96 -14.11 13.66
C LEU A 40 3.56 -13.82 14.24
N CYS A 41 3.42 -13.10 15.37
CA CYS A 41 2.09 -12.82 15.97
C CYS A 41 1.21 -11.95 15.04
N CYS A 42 1.87 -11.16 14.21
CA CYS A 42 1.24 -10.30 13.21
C CYS A 42 0.96 -11.03 11.89
N PHE A 43 1.63 -12.16 11.64
CA PHE A 43 1.39 -12.97 10.45
C PHE A 43 0.04 -13.68 10.58
N ASP A 44 -0.20 -14.36 11.70
CA ASP A 44 -1.45 -15.10 11.94
C ASP A 44 -2.68 -14.19 11.93
N LYS A 45 -2.58 -13.01 12.58
CA LYS A 45 -3.66 -12.01 12.58
C LYS A 45 -3.91 -11.41 11.19
N ARG A 46 -2.84 -11.15 10.42
CA ARG A 46 -2.95 -10.67 9.04
C ARG A 46 -3.58 -11.72 8.15
N GLU A 47 -3.10 -12.95 8.23
CA GLU A 47 -3.62 -14.07 7.44
C GLU A 47 -5.10 -14.31 7.74
N LEU A 48 -5.49 -14.36 9.02
CA LEU A 48 -6.88 -14.51 9.43
C LEU A 48 -7.76 -13.37 8.86
N PHE A 49 -7.31 -12.12 8.97
CA PHE A 49 -8.00 -10.97 8.42
C PHE A 49 -8.17 -11.08 6.90
N ILE A 50 -7.10 -11.42 6.17
CA ILE A 50 -7.12 -11.57 4.72
C ILE A 50 -8.08 -12.69 4.33
N ARG A 51 -8.05 -13.84 5.03
CA ARG A 51 -8.98 -14.96 4.79
C ARG A 51 -10.42 -14.54 5.03
N GLN A 52 -10.71 -13.74 6.05
CA GLN A 52 -12.06 -13.22 6.32
C GLN A 52 -12.52 -12.24 5.23
N LYS A 53 -11.71 -11.23 4.87
CA LYS A 53 -12.08 -10.28 3.81
C LYS A 53 -12.19 -10.95 2.43
N ALA A 54 -11.28 -11.86 2.11
CA ALA A 54 -11.32 -12.61 0.85
C ALA A 54 -12.54 -13.54 0.75
N SER A 55 -12.99 -14.12 1.88
CA SER A 55 -14.24 -14.88 1.92
C SER A 55 -15.46 -14.00 1.61
N ASN A 56 -15.45 -12.74 2.07
CA ASN A 56 -16.49 -11.76 1.74
C ASN A 56 -16.46 -11.32 0.26
N CYS A 57 -15.31 -11.43 -0.41
CA CYS A 57 -15.15 -11.14 -1.83
C CYS A 57 -15.53 -12.30 -2.76
N ALA A 58 -16.17 -13.36 -2.24
CA ALA A 58 -16.55 -14.56 -2.99
C ALA A 58 -15.40 -15.22 -3.77
N ILE A 59 -14.17 -15.08 -3.27
CA ILE A 59 -12.99 -15.64 -3.94
C ILE A 59 -13.00 -17.16 -3.74
N PRO A 60 -12.86 -17.96 -4.81
CA PRO A 60 -12.69 -19.39 -4.69
C PRO A 60 -11.54 -19.74 -3.74
N LYS A 61 -11.74 -20.76 -2.88
CA LYS A 61 -10.69 -21.20 -1.95
C LYS A 61 -9.36 -21.53 -2.64
N SER A 62 -9.41 -22.04 -3.86
CA SER A 62 -8.24 -22.31 -4.70
C SER A 62 -7.42 -21.06 -5.05
N LEU A 63 -8.07 -19.90 -5.13
CA LEU A 63 -7.47 -18.61 -5.45
C LEU A 63 -7.09 -17.81 -4.20
N LEU A 64 -7.66 -18.15 -3.05
CA LEU A 64 -7.34 -17.51 -1.77
C LEU A 64 -5.86 -17.63 -1.42
N GLU A 65 -5.27 -18.80 -1.61
CA GLU A 65 -3.83 -19.03 -1.36
C GLU A 65 -2.96 -18.17 -2.28
N ASN A 66 -3.40 -17.96 -3.53
CA ASN A 66 -2.70 -17.07 -4.46
C ASN A 66 -2.78 -15.61 -4.00
N VAL A 67 -3.93 -15.15 -3.51
CA VAL A 67 -4.08 -13.80 -2.93
C VAL A 67 -3.17 -13.64 -1.71
N LEU A 68 -3.14 -14.60 -0.79
CA LEU A 68 -2.28 -14.56 0.40
C LEU A 68 -0.81 -14.42 0.04
N ARG A 69 -0.34 -15.19 -0.94
CA ARG A 69 1.04 -15.12 -1.45
C ARG A 69 1.38 -13.78 -2.10
N LEU A 70 0.39 -13.00 -2.57
CA LEU A 70 0.60 -11.67 -3.14
C LEU A 70 0.66 -10.56 -2.09
N ILE A 71 0.09 -10.77 -0.89
CA ILE A 71 0.09 -9.73 0.15
C ILE A 71 1.49 -9.44 0.67
N GLN A 72 2.32 -10.46 0.85
CA GLN A 72 3.69 -10.28 1.33
C GLN A 72 4.54 -9.38 0.41
N PRO A 73 4.65 -9.63 -0.92
CA PRO A 73 5.40 -8.75 -1.80
C PRO A 73 4.80 -7.33 -1.89
N ILE A 74 3.47 -7.18 -1.86
CA ILE A 74 2.79 -5.86 -1.79
C ILE A 74 3.22 -5.11 -0.52
N HIS A 75 3.27 -5.80 0.63
CA HIS A 75 3.73 -5.22 1.88
C HIS A 75 5.19 -4.76 1.79
N HIS A 76 6.08 -5.58 1.23
CA HIS A 76 7.49 -5.22 1.06
C HIS A 76 7.68 -4.01 0.15
N GLU A 77 6.96 -3.96 -0.97
CA GLU A 77 6.99 -2.81 -1.88
C GLU A 77 6.55 -1.54 -1.16
N PHE A 78 5.45 -1.62 -0.42
CA PHE A 78 4.97 -0.50 0.38
C PHE A 78 5.99 -0.05 1.43
N GLN A 79 6.61 -0.98 2.16
CA GLN A 79 7.64 -0.64 3.16
C GLN A 79 8.86 0.02 2.51
N ARG A 80 9.26 -0.45 1.33
CA ARG A 80 10.36 0.14 0.56
C ARG A 80 10.02 1.57 0.14
N PHE A 81 8.83 1.80 -0.41
CA PHE A 81 8.35 3.13 -0.76
C PHE A 81 8.34 4.05 0.46
N ARG A 82 7.81 3.58 1.59
CA ARG A 82 7.82 4.35 2.85
C ARG A 82 9.23 4.73 3.29
N LYS A 83 10.15 3.78 3.32
CA LYS A 83 11.55 4.03 3.72
C LYS A 83 12.25 5.07 2.85
N ILE A 84 11.98 5.06 1.54
CA ILE A 84 12.64 5.97 0.59
C ILE A 84 12.06 7.39 0.68
N HIS A 85 10.75 7.53 0.93
CA HIS A 85 10.05 8.79 0.75
C HIS A 85 9.48 9.41 2.03
N TYR A 86 9.47 8.70 3.14
CA TYR A 86 8.76 9.11 4.36
C TYR A 86 9.56 8.96 5.66
N ASP A 87 10.82 8.51 5.64
CA ASP A 87 11.61 8.38 6.88
C ASP A 87 11.93 9.75 7.53
N ASP A 88 11.81 10.87 6.79
CA ASP A 88 12.09 12.24 7.30
C ASP A 88 10.85 13.11 7.53
N PHE A 89 9.67 12.72 7.07
CA PHE A 89 8.45 13.52 7.19
C PHE A 89 7.41 12.74 7.97
N ASP A 90 6.96 13.31 9.10
CA ASP A 90 5.88 12.83 9.97
C ASP A 90 4.50 12.99 9.28
N ILE A 91 4.43 12.50 8.04
CA ILE A 91 3.26 12.55 7.20
C ILE A 91 2.34 11.40 7.60
N ASP A 92 1.13 11.77 7.98
CA ASP A 92 0.09 10.86 8.42
C ASP A 92 -0.23 9.80 7.35
N PHE A 93 -0.55 8.59 7.80
CA PHE A 93 -0.95 7.45 6.97
C PHE A 93 -2.18 7.76 6.08
N GLY A 94 -2.87 8.88 6.32
CA GLY A 94 -3.92 9.44 5.48
C GLY A 94 -3.50 9.70 4.03
N GLN A 95 -2.26 10.17 3.79
CA GLN A 95 -1.75 10.48 2.45
C GLN A 95 -1.48 9.22 1.59
N LEU A 96 -1.49 8.04 2.21
CA LEU A 96 -1.31 6.76 1.52
C LEU A 96 -2.51 6.35 0.67
N LYS A 97 -3.65 7.07 0.76
CA LYS A 97 -4.78 6.91 -0.16
C LYS A 97 -4.41 7.24 -1.61
N ASN A 98 -3.31 7.97 -1.81
CA ASN A 98 -2.87 8.47 -3.10
C ASN A 98 -1.85 7.53 -3.80
N ILE A 99 -1.50 6.41 -3.18
CA ILE A 99 -0.60 5.41 -3.79
C ILE A 99 -1.33 4.67 -4.92
N CYS A 100 -0.78 4.78 -6.12
CA CYS A 100 -1.22 4.04 -7.29
C CYS A 100 -0.47 2.71 -7.37
N TRP A 101 -1.20 1.63 -7.67
CA TRP A 101 -0.64 0.30 -7.88
C TRP A 101 -0.80 -0.09 -9.34
N ASN A 102 0.26 -0.62 -9.94
CA ASN A 102 0.19 -1.17 -11.28
C ASN A 102 -0.30 -2.64 -11.28
N SER A 103 -0.53 -3.19 -12.48
CA SER A 103 -1.09 -4.52 -12.67
C SER A 103 -0.23 -5.67 -12.15
N ILE A 104 1.05 -5.42 -11.86
CA ILE A 104 1.97 -6.43 -11.29
C ILE A 104 2.03 -6.37 -9.75
N GLY A 105 1.38 -5.38 -9.13
CA GLY A 105 1.32 -5.23 -7.67
C GLY A 105 2.50 -4.43 -7.11
N SER A 106 3.12 -3.59 -7.93
CA SER A 106 4.12 -2.60 -7.51
C SER A 106 3.55 -1.20 -7.56
N ILE A 107 4.22 -0.25 -6.89
CA ILE A 107 3.76 1.13 -6.85
C ILE A 107 4.10 1.81 -8.17
N ASP A 108 3.11 2.48 -8.76
CA ASP A 108 3.30 3.34 -9.91
C ASP A 108 3.76 4.71 -9.41
N TYR A 109 5.07 4.93 -9.42
CA TYR A 109 5.69 6.15 -8.91
C TYR A 109 5.26 7.40 -9.68
N GLU A 110 5.08 7.28 -11.00
CA GLU A 110 4.73 8.42 -11.85
C GLU A 110 3.29 8.86 -11.57
N GLU A 111 2.34 7.91 -11.57
CA GLU A 111 0.95 8.22 -11.27
C GLU A 111 0.76 8.63 -9.81
N THR A 112 1.47 7.99 -8.87
CA THR A 112 1.46 8.40 -7.46
C THR A 112 1.95 9.84 -7.30
N ALA A 113 3.07 10.21 -7.94
CA ALA A 113 3.59 11.58 -7.89
C ALA A 113 2.60 12.60 -8.50
N LYS A 114 1.97 12.27 -9.63
CA LYS A 114 0.94 13.12 -10.26
C LYS A 114 -0.25 13.36 -9.33
N ILE A 115 -0.73 12.33 -8.64
CA ILE A 115 -1.83 12.47 -7.67
C ILE A 115 -1.38 13.31 -6.48
N LEU A 116 -0.20 13.04 -5.93
CA LEU A 116 0.34 13.77 -4.78
C LEU A 116 0.52 15.27 -5.06
N VAL A 117 1.00 15.65 -6.25
CA VAL A 117 1.12 17.05 -6.66
C VAL A 117 -0.25 17.72 -6.78
N ARG A 118 -1.27 16.97 -7.23
CA ARG A 118 -2.65 17.48 -7.40
C ARG A 118 -3.47 17.50 -6.12
N SER A 119 -3.10 16.72 -5.11
CA SER A 119 -3.93 16.56 -3.91
C SER A 119 -3.85 17.74 -2.94
N GLU A 120 -3.06 18.79 -3.21
CA GLU A 120 -2.85 20.00 -2.39
C GLU A 120 -2.41 19.76 -0.92
N GLU A 121 -2.43 18.51 -0.44
CA GLU A 121 -1.97 18.07 0.88
C GLU A 121 -0.45 18.19 1.06
N PHE A 122 0.30 18.40 -0.02
CA PHE A 122 1.70 18.84 0.04
C PHE A 122 1.73 20.37 0.11
N SER A 123 1.72 20.93 1.31
CA SER A 123 1.96 22.36 1.54
C SER A 123 3.44 22.74 1.33
N CYS A 124 4.08 22.29 0.24
CA CYS A 124 5.42 22.77 -0.11
C CYS A 124 5.36 24.16 -0.77
N LEU A 125 4.17 24.64 -1.14
CA LEU A 125 3.97 25.99 -1.68
C LEU A 125 4.27 27.10 -0.66
N SER A 126 4.03 26.90 0.64
CA SER A 126 4.36 27.93 1.65
C SER A 126 5.86 28.11 1.86
N ASP A 127 6.63 27.03 1.76
CA ASP A 127 8.08 27.04 1.97
C ASP A 127 8.82 27.60 0.74
N PHE A 128 8.30 27.32 -0.46
CA PHE A 128 8.81 27.95 -1.69
C PHE A 128 8.47 29.45 -1.79
N LEU A 129 7.27 29.85 -1.39
CA LEU A 129 6.86 31.26 -1.44
C LEU A 129 7.55 32.13 -0.38
N SER A 130 7.88 31.58 0.80
CA SER A 130 8.65 32.29 1.82
C SER A 130 10.11 32.55 1.41
N LEU A 131 10.70 31.65 0.62
CA LEU A 131 12.01 31.85 -0.03
C LEU A 131 11.97 32.83 -1.21
N ALA A 132 10.83 32.96 -1.89
CA ALA A 132 10.70 33.84 -3.06
C ALA A 132 10.39 35.31 -2.70
N ILE A 133 9.85 35.59 -1.50
CA ILE A 133 9.50 36.95 -1.06
C ILE A 133 10.65 37.62 -0.28
N THR A 134 11.70 36.88 0.08
CA THR A 134 12.89 37.40 0.78
C THR A 134 14.15 37.50 -0.10
N GLY A 135 14.03 37.31 -1.42
CA GLY A 135 15.11 37.47 -2.41
C GLY A 135 15.10 38.83 -3.10
#